data_AF-A0A4Q6G8T8-F1
#
_entry.id   AF-A0A4Q6G8T8-F1
#
_cell.length_a   1.000
_cell.length_b   1.000
_cell.length_c   1.000
_cell.angle_alpha   90.00
_cell.angle_beta   90.00
_cell.angle_gamma   90.00
#
_symmetry.space_group_name_H-M   'P 1'
#
loop_
_entity.id
_entity.type
_entity.pdbx_description
1 polymer ?
#
loop_
_entity_poly.entity_id
_entity_poly.type
_entity_poly.pdbx_seq_one_letter_code
_entity_poly.pdbx_strand_id
1 'polypeptide(L)'
;MTASIMRYPRLRNGWELYAKTGTGSEPGALPHGWLVGWTSDGKRTVVFARLVQDATREDGGRAGLRVRDAFIKELPELLEKL
;
A
#
# COMPACT_ATOMS: atom_id res chain seq x y z
N MET A 1 -12.32 10.53 -12.01
CA MET A 1 -11.17 11.45 -11.95
C MET A 1 -10.15 11.03 -10.87
N THR A 2 -10.56 10.69 -9.64
CA THR A 2 -9.62 10.28 -8.57
C THR A 2 -9.01 8.89 -8.76
N ALA A 3 -9.77 7.92 -9.27
CA ALA A 3 -9.26 6.56 -9.47
C ALA A 3 -8.10 6.49 -10.48
N SER A 4 -8.07 7.36 -11.49
CA SER A 4 -7.03 7.33 -12.53
C SER A 4 -5.64 7.73 -12.00
N ILE A 5 -5.59 8.60 -10.99
CA ILE A 5 -4.31 9.02 -10.36
C ILE A 5 -3.84 8.05 -9.27
N MET A 6 -4.70 7.11 -8.85
CA MET A 6 -4.38 6.09 -7.86
C MET A 6 -3.94 4.76 -8.48
N ARG A 7 -4.03 4.64 -9.81
CA ARG A 7 -3.79 3.37 -10.52
C ARG A 7 -2.31 3.03 -10.55
N TYR A 8 -1.99 1.81 -10.17
CA TYR A 8 -0.66 1.21 -10.27
C TYR A 8 -0.59 0.25 -11.47
N PRO A 9 0.62 -0.19 -11.86
CA PRO A 9 0.76 -1.34 -12.74
C PRO A 9 -0.03 -2.53 -12.21
N ARG A 10 -0.62 -3.28 -13.13
CA ARG A 10 -1.38 -4.49 -12.83
C ARG A 10 -0.49 -5.49 -12.08
N LEU A 11 -1.05 -6.14 -11.06
CA LEU A 11 -0.33 -7.14 -10.28
C LEU A 11 -0.06 -8.40 -11.12
N ARG A 12 0.97 -9.17 -10.73
CA ARG A 12 1.39 -10.39 -11.44
C ARG A 12 0.30 -11.45 -11.58
N ASN A 13 -0.66 -11.47 -10.66
CA ASN A 13 -1.80 -12.38 -10.64
C ASN A 13 -3.04 -11.79 -11.36
N GLY A 14 -2.86 -10.71 -12.13
CA GLY A 14 -3.92 -10.15 -12.97
C GLY A 14 -4.89 -9.20 -12.26
N TRP A 15 -4.63 -8.84 -11.00
CA TRP A 15 -5.47 -7.89 -10.28
C TRP A 15 -5.10 -6.44 -10.61
N GLU A 16 -6.10 -5.60 -10.89
CA GLU A 16 -5.95 -4.15 -11.01
C GLU A 16 -5.79 -3.52 -9.63
N LEU A 17 -4.86 -2.58 -9.46
CA LEU A 17 -4.53 -1.99 -8.16
C LEU A 17 -4.76 -0.48 -8.14
N TYR A 18 -5.50 0.00 -7.15
CA TYR A 18 -5.75 1.40 -6.89
C TYR A 18 -5.40 1.71 -5.43
N ALA A 19 -4.43 2.58 -5.19
CA ALA A 19 -3.97 2.84 -3.84
C ALA A 19 -3.43 4.25 -3.62
N LYS A 20 -3.43 4.69 -2.36
CA LYS A 20 -2.82 5.94 -1.95
C LYS A 20 -1.94 5.74 -0.72
N THR A 21 -0.76 6.34 -0.79
CA THR A 21 0.19 6.42 0.32
C THR A 21 -0.09 7.61 1.22
N GLY A 22 0.29 7.48 2.49
CA GLY A 22 0.51 8.62 3.36
C GLY A 22 1.63 8.37 4.35
N THR A 23 2.14 9.45 4.94
CA THR A 23 3.24 9.46 5.89
C THR A 23 2.94 10.50 6.94
N GLY A 24 3.12 10.14 8.20
CA GLY A 24 2.88 11.00 9.34
C GLY A 24 3.87 10.70 10.45
N SER A 25 3.90 11.58 11.44
CA SER A 25 4.67 11.42 12.67
C SER A 25 4.06 12.36 13.69
N GLU A 26 3.85 11.88 14.90
CA GLU A 26 3.57 12.72 16.05
C GLU A 26 4.85 13.45 16.51
N PRO A 27 4.73 14.60 17.21
CA PRO A 27 5.88 15.29 17.78
C PRO A 27 6.69 14.37 18.70
N GLY A 28 7.98 14.20 18.39
CA GLY A 28 8.88 13.34 19.15
C GLY A 28 8.75 11.83 18.88
N ALA A 29 7.80 11.41 18.04
CA ALA A 29 7.64 10.02 17.63
C ALA A 29 8.48 9.69 16.38
N LEU A 30 8.61 8.39 16.11
CA LEU A 30 9.15 7.91 14.83
C LEU A 30 8.06 8.01 13.75
N PRO A 31 8.42 8.13 12.47
CA PRO A 31 7.44 8.19 11.39
C PRO A 31 6.62 6.90 11.25
N HIS A 32 5.40 7.05 10.74
CA HIS A 32 4.57 5.94 10.29
C HIS A 32 4.15 6.13 8.83
N GLY A 33 3.99 5.01 8.14
CA GLY A 33 3.56 4.95 6.74
C GLY A 33 2.28 4.14 6.59
N TRP A 34 1.43 4.53 5.65
CA TRP A 34 0.29 3.72 5.28
C TRP A 34 0.08 3.62 3.77
N LEU A 35 -0.56 2.53 3.37
CA LEU A 35 -1.14 2.32 2.05
C LEU A 35 -2.58 1.85 2.20
N VAL A 36 -3.51 2.59 1.61
CA VAL A 36 -4.94 2.23 1.56
C VAL A 36 -5.40 2.16 0.12
N GLY A 37 -6.34 1.26 -0.16
CA GLY A 37 -6.79 1.07 -1.54
C GLY A 37 -7.71 -0.10 -1.72
N TRP A 38 -7.92 -0.44 -2.99
CA TRP A 38 -8.63 -1.63 -3.40
C TRP A 38 -7.98 -2.27 -4.62
N THR A 39 -8.31 -3.53 -4.84
CA THR A 39 -7.89 -4.29 -6.00
C THR A 39 -9.06 -5.05 -6.60
N SER A 40 -9.06 -5.26 -7.92
CA SER A 40 -10.11 -6.04 -8.59
C SER A 40 -9.56 -6.93 -9.71
N ASP A 41 -10.07 -8.15 -9.81
CA ASP A 41 -9.84 -9.08 -10.93
C ASP A 41 -10.95 -9.00 -12.01
N GLY A 42 -11.89 -8.06 -11.87
CA GLY A 42 -13.08 -7.90 -12.72
C GLY A 42 -14.33 -8.66 -12.24
N LYS A 43 -14.19 -9.60 -11.30
CA LYS A 43 -15.31 -10.35 -10.68
C LYS A 43 -15.46 -10.04 -9.20
N ARG A 44 -14.33 -9.86 -8.52
CA ARG A 44 -14.21 -9.57 -7.09
C ARG A 44 -13.49 -8.24 -6.91
N THR A 45 -13.82 -7.55 -5.83
CA THR A 45 -13.11 -6.37 -5.38
C THR A 45 -12.74 -6.56 -3.92
N VAL A 46 -11.47 -6.35 -3.60
CA VAL A 46 -10.92 -6.49 -2.25
C VAL A 46 -10.37 -5.13 -1.81
N VAL A 47 -10.83 -4.65 -0.66
CA VAL A 47 -10.32 -3.43 -0.02
C VAL A 47 -9.23 -3.78 0.99
N PHE A 48 -8.24 -2.91 1.16
CA PHE A 48 -7.16 -3.14 2.10
C PHE A 48 -6.69 -1.84 2.77
N ALA A 49 -6.08 -2.02 3.94
CA ALA A 49 -5.33 -0.99 4.64
C ALA A 49 -4.08 -1.63 5.28
N ARG A 50 -2.91 -1.03 5.04
CA ARG A 50 -1.65 -1.39 5.70
C ARG A 50 -1.09 -0.16 6.38
N LEU A 51 -0.78 -0.26 7.67
CA LEU A 51 -0.10 0.75 8.48
C LEU A 51 1.16 0.12 9.08
N VAL A 52 2.27 0.86 9.07
CA VAL A 52 3.51 0.44 9.72
C VAL A 52 4.09 1.65 10.46
N GLN A 53 4.36 1.45 11.74
CA GLN A 53 5.13 2.36 12.59
C GLN A 53 6.61 1.98 12.48
N ASP A 54 7.48 2.93 12.20
CA ASP A 54 8.92 2.64 12.19
C ASP A 54 9.40 2.29 13.60
N ALA A 55 10.19 1.23 13.71
CA ALA A 55 10.83 0.81 14.97
C ALA A 55 12.10 1.62 15.27
N THR A 56 12.77 2.09 14.21
CA THR A 56 13.98 2.91 14.24
C THR A 56 13.90 4.01 13.19
N ARG A 57 14.78 5.01 13.23
CA ARG A 57 14.87 5.94 12.10
C ARG A 57 15.44 5.20 10.90
N GLU A 58 14.64 5.14 9.84
CA GLU A 58 14.98 4.43 8.61
C GLU A 58 15.52 5.38 7.55
N ASP A 59 16.62 4.99 6.91
CA ASP A 59 17.08 5.60 5.66
C ASP A 59 16.25 5.07 4.48
N GLY A 60 16.10 5.86 3.40
CA GLY A 60 15.41 5.38 2.17
C GLY A 60 14.03 5.99 1.88
N GLY A 61 13.74 7.18 2.41
CA GLY A 61 12.58 7.99 2.00
C GLY A 61 11.37 7.92 2.94
N ARG A 62 10.25 8.51 2.51
CA ARG A 62 9.04 8.66 3.34
C ARG A 62 8.46 7.28 3.70
N ALA A 63 8.08 7.07 4.96
CA ALA A 63 7.59 5.78 5.46
C ALA A 63 6.45 5.18 4.61
N GLY A 64 5.54 6.01 4.10
CA GLY A 64 4.45 5.57 3.22
C GLY A 64 4.91 4.97 1.90
N LEU A 65 6.05 5.42 1.35
CA LEU A 65 6.63 4.82 0.15
C LEU A 65 7.23 3.45 0.46
N ARG A 66 7.90 3.29 1.61
CA ARG A 66 8.41 1.99 2.07
C ARG A 66 7.28 0.99 2.30
N VAL A 67 6.20 1.41 2.96
CA VAL A 67 5.01 0.56 3.17
C VAL A 67 4.37 0.17 1.85
N ARG A 68 4.26 1.10 0.90
CA ARG A 68 3.76 0.81 -0.46
C ARG A 68 4.58 -0.29 -1.13
N ASP A 69 5.89 -0.11 -1.19
CA ASP A 69 6.77 -0.99 -1.97
C ASP A 69 6.84 -2.39 -1.36
N ALA A 70 6.80 -2.50 -0.03
CA ALA A 70 6.71 -3.78 0.67
C ALA A 70 5.34 -4.45 0.44
N PHE A 71 4.25 -3.73 0.68
CA PHE A 71 2.91 -4.33 0.62
C PHE A 71 2.50 -4.74 -0.81
N ILE A 72 2.87 -3.96 -1.84
CA ILE A 72 2.58 -4.34 -3.24
C ILE A 72 3.28 -5.64 -3.64
N LYS A 73 4.46 -5.95 -3.06
CA LYS A 73 5.15 -7.22 -3.29
C LYS A 73 4.43 -8.39 -2.61
N GLU A 74 3.92 -8.18 -1.39
CA GLU A 74 3.19 -9.18 -0.60
C GLU A 74 1.76 -9.44 -1.13
N LEU A 75 1.11 -8.42 -1.67
CA LEU A 75 -0.32 -8.41 -1.97
C LEU A 75 -0.81 -9.57 -2.87
N PRO A 76 -0.12 -9.96 -3.96
CA PRO A 76 -0.55 -11.08 -4.79
C PRO A 76 -0.75 -12.38 -4.01
N GLU A 77 0.16 -12.69 -3.08
CA GLU A 77 0.12 -13.93 -2.28
C GLU A 77 -0.97 -13.89 -1.21
N LEU A 78 -1.34 -12.69 -0.75
CA LEU A 78 -2.49 -12.52 0.16
C LEU A 78 -3.81 -12.74 -0.57
N LEU A 79 -3.91 -12.30 -1.83
CA LEU A 79 -5.13 -12.45 -2.64
C LEU A 79 -5.39 -13.90 -3.05
N GLU A 80 -4.33 -14.68 -3.28
CA GLU A 80 -4.44 -16.12 -3.58
C GLU A 80 -5.00 -16.95 -2.42
N LYS A 81 -5.01 -16.40 -1.20
CA LYS A 81 -5.52 -17.06 0.01
C LYS A 81 -7.00 -16.75 0.28
N LEU A 82 -7.67 -15.97 -0.58
CA LEU A 82 -9.08 -15.57 -0.46
C LEU A 82 -10.01 -16.41 -1.35
#